data_AF-A0A074VAB2-F1
#
_entry.id   AF-A0A074VAB2-F1
#
_cell.length_a   1.000
_cell.length_b   1.000
_cell.length_c   1.000
_cell.angle_alpha   90.00
_cell.angle_beta   90.00
_cell.angle_gamma   90.00
#
_symmetry.space_group_name_H-M   'P 1'
#
loop_
_entity.id
_entity.type
_entity.pdbx_description
1 polymer ?
#
loop_
_entity_poly.entity_id
_entity_poly.type
_entity_poly.pdbx_seq_one_letter_code
_entity_poly.pdbx_strand_id
1 'polypeptide(L)'
;IRFTDNISQSDLIFRRTGSNLVIRTRVGDNSITVQNYFLTVTNGNYRVDFIELADGTRLNVQDVKKLTQTGTDGNDELHAYGDEDTVLNGGKGNDKLYGADGNDSLIGGDGNDSIYGGAGNDVLTGGTGNDYLEGGAGSDIYIFGSNFGHDEINNNDASDNREDIIRFTDNISQSDLIFRRTG
;
A
#
# COMPACT_ATOMS: atom_id res chain seq x y z
N ILE A 1 4.09 24.77 3.22
CA ILE A 1 5.13 24.85 2.15
C ILE A 1 4.51 25.55 0.95
N ARG A 2 5.24 26.37 0.19
CA ARG A 2 4.73 26.98 -1.04
C ARG A 2 5.74 26.83 -2.19
N PHE A 3 5.29 26.35 -3.34
CA PHE A 3 6.04 26.30 -4.58
C PHE A 3 5.67 27.49 -5.48
N THR A 4 6.64 28.08 -6.18
CA THR A 4 6.44 29.34 -6.92
C THR A 4 6.82 29.29 -8.41
N ASP A 5 7.63 28.33 -8.84
CA ASP A 5 8.24 28.32 -10.18
C ASP A 5 7.46 27.42 -11.17
N ASN A 6 6.15 27.65 -11.30
CA ASN A 6 5.24 26.83 -12.11
C ASN A 6 5.24 25.32 -11.78
N ILE A 7 5.71 24.93 -10.59
CA ILE A 7 5.66 23.55 -10.13
C ILE A 7 4.20 23.19 -9.84
N SER A 8 3.72 22.20 -10.58
CA SER A 8 2.41 21.58 -10.44
C SER A 8 2.49 20.29 -9.59
N GLN A 9 1.34 19.73 -9.21
CA GLN A 9 1.30 18.46 -8.49
C GLN A 9 1.95 17.33 -9.28
N SER A 10 1.75 17.31 -10.61
CA SER A 10 2.31 16.28 -11.48
C SER A 10 3.83 16.32 -11.55
N ASP A 11 4.46 17.44 -11.20
CA ASP A 11 5.93 17.55 -11.17
C ASP A 11 6.54 16.95 -9.90
N LEU A 12 5.70 16.52 -8.95
CA LEU A 12 6.10 16.04 -7.63
C LEU A 12 5.73 14.58 -7.42
N ILE A 13 6.51 13.91 -6.58
CA ILE A 13 6.23 12.60 -6.01
C ILE A 13 6.16 12.75 -4.51
N PHE A 14 5.08 12.26 -3.91
CA PHE A 14 4.88 12.24 -2.46
C PHE A 14 5.09 10.81 -1.97
N ARG A 15 5.91 10.65 -0.93
CA ARG A 15 6.18 9.35 -0.30
C ARG A 15 6.11 9.46 1.21
N ARG A 16 5.65 8.39 1.84
CA ARG A 16 5.86 8.15 3.26
C ARG A 16 7.13 7.33 3.43
N THR A 17 7.97 7.69 4.39
CA THR A 17 9.13 6.90 4.80
C THR A 17 9.15 6.86 6.31
N GLY A 18 8.74 5.72 6.89
CA GLY A 18 8.42 5.64 8.31
C GLY A 18 7.32 6.64 8.68
N SER A 19 7.60 7.59 9.57
CA SER A 19 6.65 8.66 9.93
C SER A 19 6.87 9.98 9.18
N ASN A 20 7.82 10.03 8.25
CA ASN A 20 8.16 11.26 7.51
C ASN A 20 7.39 11.36 6.21
N LEU A 21 7.07 12.58 5.80
CA LEU A 21 6.66 12.91 4.44
C LEU A 21 7.89 13.32 3.64
N VAL A 22 8.12 12.69 2.50
CA VAL A 22 9.15 13.05 1.54
C VAL A 22 8.48 13.52 0.25
N ILE A 23 8.81 14.72 -0.20
CA ILE A 23 8.34 15.31 -1.45
C ILE A 23 9.54 15.42 -2.37
N ARG A 24 9.50 14.78 -3.54
CA ARG A 24 10.58 14.78 -4.53
C ARG A 24 10.11 15.42 -5.83
N THR A 25 11.01 16.07 -6.54
CA THR A 25 10.75 16.40 -7.95
C THR A 25 10.81 15.12 -8.78
N ARG A 26 9.96 15.00 -9.81
CA ARG A 26 10.06 13.88 -10.76
C ARG A 26 11.34 13.90 -11.58
N VAL A 27 11.88 15.10 -11.80
CA VAL A 27 13.11 15.33 -12.54
C VAL A 27 14.19 15.82 -11.58
N GLY A 28 15.37 15.21 -11.65
CA GLY A 28 16.49 15.50 -10.75
C GLY A 28 16.34 14.90 -9.36
N ASP A 29 17.19 15.35 -8.42
CA ASP A 29 17.34 14.73 -7.10
C ASP A 29 16.84 15.61 -5.95
N ASN A 30 16.09 16.68 -6.25
CA ASN A 30 15.60 17.59 -5.23
C ASN A 30 14.56 16.90 -4.35
N SER A 31 14.71 17.04 -3.03
CA SER A 31 13.75 16.52 -2.07
C SER A 31 13.55 17.45 -0.89
N ILE A 32 12.35 17.38 -0.31
CA ILE A 32 11.98 18.02 0.94
C ILE A 32 11.48 16.92 1.87
N THR A 33 11.98 16.87 3.10
CA THR A 33 11.47 15.96 4.14
C THR A 33 10.79 16.75 5.25
N VAL A 34 9.53 16.43 5.52
CA VAL A 34 8.82 16.89 6.71
C VAL A 34 8.82 15.77 7.74
N GLN A 35 9.59 15.96 8.80
CA GLN A 35 9.80 14.93 9.82
C GLN A 35 8.54 14.69 10.65
N ASN A 36 8.27 13.42 10.97
CA ASN A 36 7.15 13.01 11.84
C ASN A 36 5.76 13.46 11.36
N TYR A 37 5.61 13.76 10.07
CA TYR A 37 4.35 14.20 9.46
C TYR A 37 3.18 13.24 9.77
N PHE A 38 3.45 11.94 9.81
CA PHE A 38 2.45 10.88 10.04
C PHE A 38 2.44 10.33 11.48
N LEU A 39 3.12 10.95 12.44
CA LEU A 39 3.29 10.39 13.79
C LEU A 39 2.01 10.41 14.64
N THR A 40 1.09 11.36 14.45
CA THR A 40 -0.14 11.45 15.25
C THR A 40 -1.38 11.71 14.40
N VAL A 41 -2.40 10.89 14.60
CA VAL A 41 -3.69 10.98 13.89
C VAL A 41 -4.63 12.04 14.46
N THR A 42 -4.44 12.47 15.72
CA THR A 42 -5.43 13.30 16.45
C THR A 42 -5.08 14.77 16.62
N ASN A 43 -3.81 15.19 16.51
CA ASN A 43 -3.38 16.59 16.36
C ASN A 43 -1.85 16.64 16.19
N GLY A 44 -1.41 16.85 14.94
CA GLY A 44 -0.01 16.80 14.55
C GLY A 44 0.71 18.10 14.86
N ASN A 45 1.49 18.12 15.95
CA ASN A 45 2.44 19.22 16.20
C ASN A 45 3.58 19.27 15.14
N TYR A 46 3.74 18.19 14.36
CA TYR A 46 4.79 18.01 13.35
C TYR A 46 4.31 18.18 11.91
N ARG A 47 2.99 18.29 11.68
CA ARG A 47 2.44 18.35 10.31
C ARG A 47 2.47 19.77 9.79
N VAL A 48 2.76 19.91 8.49
CA VAL A 48 2.37 21.12 7.76
C VAL A 48 0.91 20.97 7.35
N ASP A 49 0.06 21.95 7.71
CA ASP A 49 -1.38 21.86 7.42
C ASP A 49 -1.66 21.94 5.92
N PHE A 50 -0.85 22.70 5.19
CA PHE A 50 -0.99 22.90 3.75
C PHE A 50 0.33 22.92 2.99
N ILE A 51 0.28 22.34 1.79
CA ILE A 51 1.26 22.51 0.73
C ILE A 51 0.57 23.29 -0.39
N GLU A 52 1.08 24.47 -0.69
CA GLU A 52 0.56 25.36 -1.74
C GLU A 52 1.40 25.20 -3.00
N LEU A 53 0.75 24.93 -4.13
CA LEU A 53 1.36 24.82 -5.45
C LEU A 53 1.41 26.19 -6.15
N ALA A 54 2.13 26.28 -7.27
CA ALA A 54 2.33 27.56 -7.96
C ALA A 54 1.04 28.19 -8.49
N ASP A 55 0.03 27.38 -8.80
CA ASP A 55 -1.30 27.80 -9.26
C ASP A 55 -2.24 28.26 -8.12
N GLY A 56 -1.77 28.22 -6.86
CA GLY A 56 -2.56 28.52 -5.67
C GLY A 56 -3.37 27.35 -5.12
N THR A 57 -3.31 26.16 -5.75
CA THR A 57 -3.88 24.93 -5.20
C THR A 57 -3.26 24.63 -3.84
N ARG A 58 -4.09 24.29 -2.85
CA ARG A 58 -3.65 23.95 -1.49
C ARG A 58 -4.00 22.50 -1.18
N LEU A 59 -2.97 21.66 -1.06
CA LEU A 59 -3.08 20.29 -0.61
C LEU A 59 -3.12 20.26 0.92
N ASN A 60 -4.21 19.75 1.48
CA ASN A 60 -4.35 19.52 2.92
C ASN A 60 -3.79 18.14 3.30
N VAL A 61 -3.87 17.79 4.59
CA VAL A 61 -3.35 16.51 5.12
C VAL A 61 -3.97 15.28 4.44
N GLN A 62 -5.27 15.30 4.15
CA GLN A 62 -5.94 14.18 3.48
C GLN A 62 -5.53 14.06 2.01
N ASP A 63 -5.34 15.20 1.32
CA ASP A 63 -4.81 15.19 -0.04
C ASP A 63 -3.39 14.59 -0.07
N VAL A 64 -2.54 14.96 0.89
CA VAL A 64 -1.18 14.42 1.02
C VAL A 64 -1.20 12.92 1.29
N LYS A 65 -2.06 12.42 2.18
CA LYS A 65 -2.21 10.98 2.44
C LYS A 65 -2.56 10.20 1.16
N LYS A 66 -3.53 10.69 0.39
CA LYS A 66 -3.90 10.08 -0.90
C LYS A 66 -2.75 10.09 -1.91
N LEU A 67 -1.99 11.18 -1.98
CA LEU A 67 -0.83 11.28 -2.86
C LEU A 67 0.30 10.32 -2.47
N THR A 68 0.44 10.00 -1.18
CA THR A 68 1.42 9.00 -0.72
C THR A 68 0.99 7.55 -0.95
N GLN A 69 -0.28 7.31 -1.28
CA GLN A 69 -0.84 5.98 -1.58
C GLN A 69 -0.79 5.62 -3.06
N THR A 70 -0.17 6.46 -3.90
CA THR A 70 -0.04 6.21 -5.34
C THR A 70 1.26 5.47 -5.65
N GLY A 71 1.13 4.19 -6.04
CA GLY A 71 2.21 3.36 -6.56
C GLY A 71 2.78 3.85 -7.90
N THR A 72 3.92 3.29 -8.28
CA THR A 72 4.71 3.61 -9.48
C THR A 72 5.29 2.35 -10.12
N ASP A 73 6.15 2.54 -11.12
CA ASP A 73 6.84 1.45 -11.82
C ASP A 73 8.09 0.94 -11.06
N GLY A 74 8.35 1.44 -9.85
CA GLY A 74 9.49 1.00 -9.04
C GLY A 74 9.10 0.88 -7.58
N ASN A 75 9.99 0.26 -6.81
CA ASN A 75 9.74 -0.13 -5.42
C ASN A 75 9.15 0.99 -4.56
N ASP A 76 7.96 0.74 -4.04
CA ASP A 76 7.18 1.66 -3.24
C ASP A 76 6.87 1.11 -1.85
N GLU A 77 6.61 2.04 -0.92
CA GLU A 77 6.13 1.74 0.43
C GLU A 77 4.82 2.52 0.61
N LEU A 78 3.69 1.82 0.56
CA LEU A 78 2.34 2.38 0.58
C LEU A 78 1.64 2.05 1.89
N HIS A 79 0.93 3.03 2.44
CA HIS A 79 0.25 2.91 3.73
C HIS A 79 -1.18 3.42 3.62
N ALA A 80 -2.14 2.61 4.06
CA ALA A 80 -3.46 3.04 4.44
C ALA A 80 -3.46 3.68 5.84
N TYR A 81 -4.59 4.30 6.21
CA TYR A 81 -4.64 5.18 7.37
C TYR A 81 -5.95 5.07 8.13
N GLY A 82 -5.84 4.76 9.43
CA GLY A 82 -7.01 4.72 10.30
C GLY A 82 -7.80 3.45 10.03
N ASP A 83 -9.13 3.60 10.00
CA ASP A 83 -10.16 2.57 9.84
C ASP A 83 -10.91 2.70 8.50
N GLU A 84 -10.35 3.45 7.53
CA GLU A 84 -10.95 3.68 6.23
C GLU A 84 -10.61 2.54 5.26
N ASP A 85 -11.63 1.88 4.69
CA ASP A 85 -11.46 0.94 3.58
C ASP A 85 -10.67 1.58 2.43
N THR A 86 -9.47 1.08 2.17
CA THR A 86 -8.50 1.64 1.24
C THR A 86 -8.17 0.66 0.11
N VAL A 87 -7.93 1.20 -1.09
CA VAL A 87 -7.35 0.45 -2.19
C VAL A 87 -5.90 0.90 -2.40
N LEU A 88 -4.95 -0.01 -2.24
CA LEU A 88 -3.54 0.22 -2.56
C LEU A 88 -3.14 -0.65 -3.75
N ASN A 89 -2.41 -0.06 -4.69
CA ASN A 89 -1.82 -0.75 -5.83
C ASN A 89 -0.34 -0.36 -5.91
N GLY A 90 0.55 -1.32 -5.71
CA GLY A 90 2.00 -1.14 -5.76
C GLY A 90 2.48 -0.79 -7.16
N GLY A 91 2.04 -1.58 -8.14
CA GLY A 91 2.29 -1.33 -9.55
C GLY A 91 3.35 -2.29 -10.06
N LYS A 92 4.56 -1.79 -10.29
CA LYS A 92 5.71 -2.65 -10.60
C LYS A 92 6.82 -2.41 -9.59
N GLY A 93 7.69 -3.39 -9.48
CA GLY A 93 8.80 -3.34 -8.54
C GLY A 93 8.49 -4.18 -7.32
N ASN A 94 9.38 -4.15 -6.34
CA ASN A 94 9.19 -4.90 -5.11
C ASN A 94 8.61 -3.95 -4.07
N ASP A 95 7.30 -4.04 -3.87
CA ASP A 95 6.51 -3.09 -3.12
C ASP A 95 6.19 -3.59 -1.71
N LYS A 96 5.92 -2.64 -0.81
CA LYS A 96 5.43 -2.90 0.54
C LYS A 96 4.11 -2.19 0.76
N LEU A 97 3.06 -2.96 1.00
CA LEU A 97 1.71 -2.44 1.21
C LEU A 97 1.25 -2.74 2.64
N TYR A 98 0.72 -1.72 3.31
CA TYR A 98 0.17 -1.81 4.66
C TYR A 98 -1.28 -1.28 4.68
N GLY A 99 -2.28 -2.14 4.96
CA GLY A 99 -3.71 -1.79 5.00
C GLY A 99 -4.15 -1.07 6.30
N ALA A 100 -3.49 -1.33 7.42
CA ALA A 100 -3.87 -0.76 8.72
C ALA A 100 -5.23 -1.31 9.20
N ASP A 101 -6.16 -0.48 9.68
CA ASP A 101 -7.50 -0.96 10.02
C ASP A 101 -8.46 -0.63 8.87
N GLY A 102 -9.52 -1.42 8.70
CA GLY A 102 -10.48 -1.27 7.60
C GLY A 102 -10.57 -2.54 6.76
N ASN A 103 -11.48 -2.59 5.80
CA ASN A 103 -11.53 -3.70 4.84
C ASN A 103 -10.81 -3.26 3.56
N ASP A 104 -9.54 -3.59 3.46
CA ASP A 104 -8.67 -3.08 2.41
C ASP A 104 -8.59 -3.98 1.19
N SER A 105 -8.28 -3.39 0.04
CA SER A 105 -7.90 -4.11 -1.17
C SER A 105 -6.47 -3.77 -1.55
N LEU A 106 -5.58 -4.75 -1.39
CA LEU A 106 -4.15 -4.59 -1.54
C LEU A 106 -3.66 -5.41 -2.74
N ILE A 107 -3.08 -4.72 -3.72
CA ILE A 107 -2.62 -5.30 -4.98
C ILE A 107 -1.13 -4.99 -5.11
N GLY A 108 -0.26 -6.01 -5.05
CA GLY A 108 1.18 -5.87 -5.24
C GLY A 108 1.50 -5.45 -6.67
N GLY A 109 1.25 -6.34 -7.62
CA GLY A 109 1.40 -6.08 -9.05
C GLY A 109 2.50 -6.94 -9.67
N ASP A 110 3.47 -6.33 -10.33
CA ASP A 110 4.63 -7.06 -10.87
C ASP A 110 5.82 -6.92 -9.93
N GLY A 111 6.37 -8.02 -9.43
CA GLY A 111 7.58 -8.01 -8.61
C GLY A 111 7.46 -8.92 -7.40
N ASN A 112 8.39 -8.81 -6.47
CA ASN A 112 8.33 -9.59 -5.23
C ASN A 112 7.84 -8.67 -4.11
N ASP A 113 6.56 -8.75 -3.81
CA ASP A 113 5.86 -7.83 -2.94
C ASP A 113 5.73 -8.35 -1.51
N SER A 114 5.55 -7.43 -0.56
CA SER A 114 5.19 -7.74 0.82
C SER A 114 3.92 -6.99 1.19
N ILE A 115 2.84 -7.75 1.40
CA ILE A 115 1.50 -7.21 1.61
C ILE A 115 1.02 -7.58 3.00
N TYR A 116 0.64 -6.57 3.78
CA TYR A 116 0.12 -6.68 5.13
C TYR A 116 -1.27 -6.03 5.18
N GLY A 117 -2.32 -6.83 5.36
CA GLY A 117 -3.72 -6.37 5.47
C GLY A 117 -3.89 -5.53 6.73
N GLY A 118 -3.82 -6.16 7.88
CA GLY A 118 -3.90 -5.49 9.17
C GLY A 118 -5.13 -5.94 9.92
N ALA A 119 -6.06 -5.06 10.25
CA ALA A 119 -7.29 -5.40 10.95
C ALA A 119 -8.52 -5.10 10.10
N GLY A 120 -9.38 -6.09 9.90
CA GLY A 120 -10.57 -6.02 9.06
C GLY A 120 -10.58 -7.18 8.07
N ASN A 121 -11.56 -7.19 7.17
CA ASN A 121 -11.68 -8.28 6.20
C ASN A 121 -11.01 -7.86 4.89
N ASP A 122 -9.76 -8.27 4.69
CA ASP A 122 -8.93 -7.74 3.62
C ASP A 122 -8.95 -8.61 2.36
N VAL A 123 -8.65 -8.00 1.22
CA VAL A 123 -8.47 -8.69 -0.07
C VAL A 123 -7.05 -8.44 -0.57
N LEU A 124 -6.23 -9.47 -0.56
CA LEU A 124 -4.82 -9.42 -0.92
C LEU A 124 -4.59 -10.12 -2.26
N THR A 125 -3.93 -9.44 -3.19
CA THR A 125 -3.46 -10.00 -4.47
C THR A 125 -1.97 -9.69 -4.60
N GLY A 126 -1.12 -10.71 -4.54
CA GLY A 126 0.33 -10.57 -4.76
C GLY A 126 0.61 -10.05 -6.17
N GLY A 127 0.20 -10.82 -7.16
CA GLY A 127 0.34 -10.45 -8.57
C GLY A 127 1.28 -11.41 -9.25
N THR A 128 2.25 -10.94 -10.03
CA THR A 128 3.29 -11.80 -10.60
C THR A 128 4.58 -11.67 -9.81
N GLY A 129 5.21 -12.79 -9.45
CA GLY A 129 6.51 -12.79 -8.79
C GLY A 129 6.53 -13.75 -7.63
N ASN A 130 7.27 -13.45 -6.57
CA ASN A 130 7.29 -14.26 -5.37
C ASN A 130 6.93 -13.37 -4.19
N ASP A 131 5.69 -13.46 -3.76
CA ASP A 131 5.09 -12.51 -2.82
C ASP A 131 4.97 -13.07 -1.41
N TYR A 132 4.97 -12.17 -0.43
CA TYR A 132 4.62 -12.47 0.95
C TYR A 132 3.29 -11.78 1.29
N LEU A 133 2.31 -12.56 1.74
CA LEU A 133 0.96 -12.09 2.05
C LEU A 133 0.61 -12.40 3.52
N GLU A 134 0.20 -11.39 4.27
CA GLU A 134 -0.28 -11.50 5.65
C GLU A 134 -1.59 -10.73 5.76
N GLY A 135 -2.72 -11.43 5.84
CA GLY A 135 -4.05 -10.82 5.95
C GLY A 135 -4.22 -10.09 7.28
N GLY A 136 -3.84 -10.73 8.38
CA GLY A 136 -3.90 -10.13 9.71
C GLY A 136 -5.15 -10.59 10.46
N ALA A 137 -5.82 -9.68 11.15
CA ALA A 137 -6.99 -9.99 11.96
C ALA A 137 -8.28 -9.75 11.18
N GLY A 138 -9.14 -10.77 11.08
CA GLY A 138 -10.39 -10.68 10.33
C GLY A 138 -10.54 -11.86 9.39
N SER A 139 -11.50 -11.80 8.48
CA SER A 139 -11.73 -12.84 7.46
C SER A 139 -11.19 -12.38 6.12
N ASP A 140 -10.04 -12.91 5.74
CA ASP A 140 -9.28 -12.40 4.61
C ASP A 140 -9.44 -13.24 3.33
N ILE A 141 -9.20 -12.61 2.18
CA ILE A 141 -9.21 -13.28 0.88
C ILE A 141 -7.88 -13.08 0.19
N TYR A 142 -7.17 -14.18 -0.07
CA TYR A 142 -5.95 -14.22 -0.87
C TYR A 142 -6.27 -14.65 -2.30
N ILE A 143 -6.05 -13.79 -3.28
CA ILE A 143 -6.40 -14.02 -4.68
C ILE A 143 -5.17 -14.43 -5.50
N PHE A 144 -5.30 -15.54 -6.24
CA PHE A 144 -4.26 -16.04 -7.15
C PHE A 144 -4.80 -16.22 -8.56
N GLY A 145 -4.21 -15.50 -9.53
CA GLY A 145 -4.49 -15.64 -10.95
C GLY A 145 -3.50 -16.54 -11.68
N SER A 146 -3.40 -16.44 -13.00
CA SER A 146 -2.37 -17.13 -13.77
C SER A 146 -1.01 -16.46 -13.56
N ASN A 147 0.05 -17.26 -13.43
CA ASN A 147 1.44 -16.79 -13.24
C ASN A 147 1.67 -16.03 -11.91
N PHE A 148 0.98 -16.42 -10.84
CA PHE A 148 1.21 -15.83 -9.52
C PHE A 148 2.63 -16.05 -9.00
N GLY A 149 3.28 -17.14 -9.42
CA GLY A 149 4.68 -17.44 -9.10
C GLY A 149 4.82 -18.27 -7.82
N HIS A 150 5.70 -17.87 -6.90
CA HIS A 150 5.99 -18.64 -5.67
C HIS A 150 5.74 -17.83 -4.40
N ASP A 151 4.50 -17.84 -3.95
CA ASP A 151 4.05 -16.98 -2.86
C ASP A 151 4.01 -17.71 -1.51
N GLU A 152 4.11 -16.93 -0.44
CA GLU A 152 3.99 -17.35 0.95
C GLU A 152 2.85 -16.61 1.63
N ILE A 153 1.93 -17.35 2.26
CA ILE A 153 0.88 -16.78 3.11
C ILE A 153 1.23 -17.02 4.59
N ASN A 154 1.24 -15.96 5.38
CA ASN A 154 1.25 -16.02 6.83
C ASN A 154 -0.13 -15.67 7.40
N ASN A 155 -0.93 -16.70 7.69
CA ASN A 155 -2.30 -16.56 8.22
C ASN A 155 -2.35 -16.66 9.76
N ASN A 156 -1.38 -16.07 10.44
CA ASN A 156 -1.29 -16.13 11.90
C ASN A 156 -2.33 -15.21 12.57
N ASP A 157 -3.59 -15.64 12.59
CA ASP A 157 -4.70 -14.99 13.29
C ASP A 157 -5.29 -15.85 14.42
N ALA A 158 -5.22 -15.32 15.64
CA ALA A 158 -5.75 -15.91 16.85
C ALA A 158 -7.15 -15.39 17.23
N SER A 159 -7.75 -14.50 16.44
CA SER A 159 -9.10 -13.98 16.67
C SER A 159 -10.16 -15.10 16.56
N ASP A 160 -11.36 -14.91 17.11
CA ASP A 160 -12.44 -15.90 17.02
C ASP A 160 -13.34 -15.63 15.80
N ASN A 161 -13.98 -16.68 15.25
CA ASN A 161 -14.98 -16.59 14.17
C ASN A 161 -14.52 -15.95 12.85
N ARG A 162 -13.23 -16.00 12.52
CA ARG A 162 -12.70 -15.70 11.19
C ARG A 162 -12.82 -16.85 10.20
N GLU A 163 -13.05 -16.51 8.94
CA GLU A 163 -13.01 -17.43 7.79
C GLU A 163 -12.13 -16.87 6.67
N ASP A 164 -10.89 -17.32 6.61
CA ASP A 164 -9.96 -16.95 5.55
C ASP A 164 -10.13 -17.81 4.29
N ILE A 165 -9.94 -17.21 3.12
CA ILE A 165 -10.21 -17.82 1.82
C ILE A 165 -9.00 -17.66 0.90
N ILE A 166 -8.53 -18.77 0.34
CA ILE A 166 -7.70 -18.77 -0.87
C ILE A 166 -8.63 -18.86 -2.08
N ARG A 167 -8.59 -17.85 -2.96
CA ARG A 167 -9.42 -17.76 -4.16
C ARG A 167 -8.56 -17.81 -5.41
N PHE A 168 -8.74 -18.86 -6.20
CA PHE A 168 -8.15 -18.94 -7.53
C PHE A 168 -9.04 -18.29 -8.59
N THR A 169 -8.45 -17.59 -9.55
CA THR A 169 -9.12 -16.99 -10.70
C THR A 169 -8.63 -17.65 -12.01
N ASP A 170 -8.88 -17.02 -13.16
CA ASP A 170 -8.39 -17.44 -14.48
C ASP A 170 -8.70 -18.89 -14.88
N ASN A 171 -9.84 -19.40 -14.38
CA ASN A 171 -10.29 -20.78 -14.58
C ASN A 171 -9.33 -21.85 -14.04
N ILE A 172 -8.44 -21.51 -13.10
CA ILE A 172 -7.67 -22.50 -12.35
C ILE A 172 -8.67 -23.36 -11.57
N SER A 173 -8.62 -24.66 -11.84
CA SER A 173 -9.50 -25.67 -11.28
C SER A 173 -8.75 -26.58 -10.32
N GLN A 174 -9.48 -27.40 -9.57
CA GLN A 174 -8.87 -28.37 -8.68
C GLN A 174 -7.91 -29.34 -9.40
N SER A 175 -8.18 -29.69 -10.67
CA SER A 175 -7.30 -30.57 -11.44
C SER A 175 -5.96 -29.95 -11.83
N ASP A 176 -5.84 -28.62 -11.74
CA ASP A 176 -4.60 -27.89 -12.01
C ASP A 176 -3.71 -27.82 -10.76
N LEU A 177 -4.23 -28.21 -9.59
CA LEU A 177 -3.57 -28.05 -8.30
C LEU A 177 -3.02 -29.38 -7.75
N ILE A 178 -1.81 -29.31 -7.20
CA ILE A 178 -1.19 -30.42 -6.47
C ILE A 178 -0.96 -29.99 -5.04
N PHE A 179 -1.55 -30.72 -4.09
CA PHE A 179 -1.40 -30.46 -2.67
C PHE A 179 -0.35 -31.39 -2.07
N ARG A 180 0.62 -30.82 -1.36
CA ARG A 180 1.65 -31.57 -0.64
C ARG A 180 1.93 -30.92 0.70
N ARG A 181 2.05 -31.73 1.74
CA ARG A 181 2.60 -31.30 3.03
C ARG A 181 4.12 -31.51 3.03
N THR A 182 4.86 -30.46 3.34
CA THR A 182 6.31 -30.50 3.55
C THR A 182 6.61 -30.02 4.96
N GLY A 183 7.47 -30.73 5.68
CA GLY A 183 7.88 -30.45 7.06
C GLY A 183 8.97 -31.40 7.51
#